data_AF-U9VYX5-F1
#
_entry.id   AF-U9VYX5-F1
#
_cell.length_a   1.000
_cell.length_b   1.000
_cell.length_c   1.000
_cell.angle_alpha   90.00
_cell.angle_beta   90.00
_cell.angle_gamma   90.00
#
_symmetry.space_group_name_H-M   'P 1'
#
loop_
_entity.id
_entity.type
_entity.pdbx_description
1 polymer ?
#
loop_
_entity_poly.entity_id
_entity_poly.type
_entity_poly.pdbx_seq_one_letter_code
_entity_poly.pdbx_strand_id
1 'polypeptide(L)'
;MYMDDRSLTQNYGQSRRKHITRVASSTSGLHTLSLSKVASIPIPLPPLSAQKFIVDEIEKEFSIINAIEQLLDKNLKRAEKLRQSILKKAFEGKLVTQDPNDEPASLLLERIQAEKVQQEAKSKKRKATPKKKKSRKTAKTKQLEITDASNEEQAS
;
A
#
# COMPACT_ATOMS: atom_id res chain seq x y z
N MET A 1 35.14 -6.21 -32.12
CA MET A 1 35.46 -4.91 -31.50
C MET A 1 34.13 -4.19 -31.30
N TYR A 2 33.38 -4.56 -30.26
CA TYR A 2 32.11 -3.92 -29.95
C TYR A 2 32.41 -2.60 -29.24
N MET A 3 32.10 -1.49 -29.89
CA MET A 3 32.19 -0.18 -29.28
C MET A 3 31.10 -0.10 -28.22
N ASP A 4 31.50 0.17 -26.98
CA ASP A 4 30.63 0.31 -25.81
C ASP A 4 29.64 1.47 -26.06
N ASP A 5 28.35 1.15 -26.23
CA ASP A 5 27.27 2.07 -26.65
C ASP A 5 27.08 3.25 -25.68
N ARG A 6 27.49 3.02 -24.42
CA ARG A 6 27.51 4.03 -23.36
C ARG A 6 28.50 5.17 -23.65
N SER A 7 29.58 4.88 -24.39
CA SER A 7 30.61 5.87 -24.70
C SER A 7 30.19 6.82 -25.83
N LEU A 8 29.42 6.37 -26.83
CA LEU A 8 28.94 7.24 -27.91
C LEU A 8 27.84 8.17 -27.42
N THR A 9 26.80 7.65 -26.77
CA THR A 9 25.68 8.47 -26.30
C THR A 9 26.10 9.50 -25.25
N GLN A 10 27.03 9.14 -24.36
CA GLN A 10 27.52 10.02 -23.31
C GLN A 10 28.50 11.09 -23.85
N ASN A 11 29.40 10.75 -24.78
CA ASN A 11 30.32 11.73 -25.36
C ASN A 11 29.64 12.65 -26.39
N TYR A 12 28.79 12.11 -27.27
CA TYR A 12 28.04 12.92 -28.23
C TYR A 12 26.93 13.72 -27.56
N GLY A 13 26.22 13.14 -26.58
CA GLY A 13 25.14 13.81 -25.85
C GLY A 13 25.65 14.98 -25.01
N GLN A 14 26.75 14.80 -24.26
CA GLN A 14 27.31 15.88 -23.43
C GLN A 14 27.98 16.97 -24.28
N SER A 15 28.67 16.60 -25.36
CA SER A 15 29.29 17.59 -26.26
C SER A 15 28.25 18.41 -27.01
N ARG A 16 27.17 17.78 -27.50
CA ARG A 16 26.08 18.51 -28.16
C ARG A 16 25.26 19.33 -27.17
N ARG A 17 24.95 18.81 -25.98
CA ARG A 17 24.24 19.59 -24.95
C ARG A 17 25.01 20.85 -24.58
N LYS A 18 26.34 20.75 -24.38
CA LYS A 18 27.20 21.92 -24.16
C LYS A 18 27.14 22.92 -25.32
N HIS A 19 27.12 22.43 -26.57
CA HIS A 19 27.00 23.27 -27.75
C HIS A 19 25.63 23.98 -27.82
N ILE A 20 24.53 23.25 -27.59
CA ILE A 20 23.18 23.79 -27.54
C ILE A 20 23.05 24.82 -26.42
N THR A 21 23.57 24.54 -25.23
CA THR A 21 23.56 25.46 -24.08
C THR A 21 24.32 26.75 -24.38
N ARG A 22 25.43 26.67 -25.13
CA ARG A 22 26.21 27.84 -25.58
C ARG A 22 25.44 28.69 -26.60
N VAL A 23 24.73 28.08 -27.55
CA VAL A 23 23.91 28.80 -28.53
C VAL A 23 22.65 29.39 -27.87
N ALA A 24 22.12 28.71 -26.86
CA ALA A 24 20.94 29.14 -26.11
C ALA A 24 21.24 30.26 -25.11
N SER A 25 22.48 30.42 -24.62
CA SER A 25 22.80 31.40 -23.58
C SER A 25 22.52 32.83 -24.04
N SER A 26 21.80 33.57 -23.20
CA SER A 26 21.58 35.01 -23.35
C SER A 26 22.37 35.80 -22.30
N THR A 27 22.53 37.10 -22.54
CA THR A 27 23.26 38.02 -21.67
C THR A 27 22.67 38.11 -20.25
N SER A 28 21.39 37.75 -20.07
CA SER A 28 20.70 37.72 -18.77
C SER A 28 20.81 36.39 -18.02
N GLY A 29 21.58 35.42 -18.54
CA GLY A 29 21.71 34.09 -17.94
C GLY A 29 20.55 33.12 -18.26
N LEU A 30 19.55 33.57 -19.01
CA LEU A 30 18.48 32.69 -19.50
C LEU A 30 18.96 31.91 -20.73
N HIS A 31 18.63 30.62 -20.80
CA HIS A 31 18.84 29.82 -22.00
C HIS A 31 17.59 29.84 -22.88
N THR A 32 17.59 30.66 -23.92
CA THR A 32 16.46 30.82 -24.85
C THR A 32 16.81 30.32 -26.26
N LEU A 33 15.96 29.45 -26.80
CA LEU A 33 16.09 28.90 -28.15
C LEU A 33 14.98 29.49 -29.04
N SER A 34 15.34 30.46 -29.87
CA SER A 34 14.48 30.95 -30.95
C SER A 34 14.54 30.00 -32.15
N LEU A 35 13.52 30.04 -33.01
CA LEU A 35 13.49 29.28 -34.28
C LEU A 35 14.77 29.47 -35.11
N SER A 36 15.29 30.69 -35.19
CA SER A 36 16.54 31.00 -35.89
C SER A 36 17.76 30.30 -35.27
N LYS A 37 17.86 30.28 -33.94
CA LYS A 37 18.94 29.57 -33.22
C LYS A 37 18.85 28.07 -33.46
N VAL A 38 17.65 27.49 -33.40
CA VAL A 38 17.45 26.04 -33.64
C VAL A 38 17.84 25.65 -35.06
N ALA A 39 17.44 26.44 -36.07
CA ALA A 39 17.78 26.20 -37.46
C ALA A 39 19.29 26.25 -37.74
N SER A 40 20.04 27.05 -36.97
CA SER A 40 21.49 27.18 -37.12
C SER A 40 22.31 26.07 -36.45
N ILE A 41 21.70 25.17 -35.66
CA ILE A 41 22.44 24.12 -34.97
C ILE A 41 22.84 23.02 -35.97
N PRO A 42 24.13 22.75 -36.20
CA PRO A 42 24.56 21.70 -37.10
C PRO A 42 24.23 20.33 -36.49
N ILE A 43 23.46 19.53 -37.22
CA ILE A 43 23.14 18.14 -36.85
C ILE A 43 23.97 17.23 -37.75
N PRO A 44 25.05 16.60 -37.25
CA PRO A 44 25.70 15.53 -37.99
C PRO A 44 24.72 14.36 -38.14
N LEU A 45 24.37 14.10 -39.39
CA LEU A 45 23.50 13.03 -39.83
C LEU A 45 24.39 11.85 -40.26
N PRO A 46 24.26 10.67 -39.63
CA PRO A 46 25.03 9.49 -40.04
C PRO A 46 24.52 8.96 -41.40
N PRO A 47 25.30 8.13 -42.11
CA PRO A 47 24.85 7.49 -43.35
C PRO A 47 23.63 6.59 -43.10
N LEU A 48 22.80 6.37 -44.13
CA LEU A 48 21.53 5.63 -44.02
C LEU A 48 21.70 4.22 -43.45
N SER A 49 22.83 3.56 -43.72
CA SER A 49 23.14 2.23 -43.16
C SER A 49 23.28 2.27 -41.64
N ALA A 50 24.01 3.25 -41.11
CA ALA A 50 24.17 3.45 -39.68
C ALA A 50 22.86 3.89 -39.01
N GLN A 51 22.04 4.71 -39.69
CA GLN A 51 20.71 5.08 -39.17
C GLN A 51 19.84 3.85 -38.95
N LYS A 52 19.74 2.95 -39.94
CA LYS A 52 18.97 1.71 -39.82
C LYS A 52 19.49 0.82 -38.69
N PHE A 53 20.80 0.62 -38.64
CA PHE A 53 21.42 -0.17 -37.58
C PHE A 53 21.10 0.37 -36.18
N ILE A 54 21.15 1.70 -35.99
CA ILE A 54 20.80 2.33 -34.71
C ILE A 54 19.32 2.10 -34.38
N VAL A 55 18.42 2.24 -35.37
CA VAL A 55 16.99 1.99 -35.18
C VAL A 55 16.73 0.53 -34.80
N ASP A 56 17.33 -0.42 -35.52
CA ASP A 56 17.15 -1.85 -35.28
C ASP A 56 17.60 -2.24 -33.85
N GLU A 57 18.76 -1.73 -33.39
CA GLU A 57 19.25 -1.99 -32.04
C GLU A 57 18.35 -1.35 -30.97
N ILE A 58 17.91 -0.11 -31.19
CA ILE A 58 16.97 0.58 -30.29
C ILE A 58 15.64 -0.18 -30.20
N GLU A 59 15.08 -0.63 -31.32
CA GLU A 59 13.83 -1.38 -31.36
C GLU A 59 13.95 -2.71 -30.61
N LYS A 60 15.08 -3.40 -30.75
CA LYS A 60 15.38 -4.62 -30.01
C LYS A 60 15.41 -4.38 -28.51
N GLU A 61 16.11 -3.34 -28.05
CA GLU A 61 16.17 -2.98 -26.62
C GLU A 61 14.79 -2.58 -26.09
N PHE A 62 14.02 -1.77 -26.84
CA PHE A 62 12.63 -1.44 -26.47
C PHE A 62 11.73 -2.67 -26.39
N SER A 63 11.92 -3.65 -27.28
CA SER A 63 11.16 -4.91 -27.22
C SER A 63 11.42 -5.67 -25.92
N ILE A 64 12.65 -5.63 -25.40
CA ILE A 64 12.99 -6.27 -24.13
C ILE A 64 12.29 -5.55 -22.96
N ILE A 65 12.33 -4.21 -22.95
CA ILE A 65 11.67 -3.39 -21.93
C ILE A 65 10.17 -3.71 -21.90
N ASN A 66 9.51 -3.69 -23.07
CA ASN A 66 8.08 -4.00 -23.18
C ASN A 66 7.76 -5.41 -22.68
N ALA A 67 8.62 -6.40 -22.95
CA ALA A 67 8.43 -7.77 -22.46
C ALA A 67 8.53 -7.85 -20.92
N ILE A 68 9.46 -7.13 -20.32
CA ILE A 68 9.64 -7.06 -18.86
C ILE A 68 8.43 -6.39 -18.20
N GLU A 69 7.94 -5.28 -18.75
CA GLU A 69 6.73 -4.60 -18.25
C GLU A 69 5.52 -5.53 -18.26
N GLN A 70 5.29 -6.24 -19.38
CA GLN A 70 4.21 -7.21 -19.47
C GLN A 70 4.36 -8.37 -18.49
N LEU A 71 5.58 -8.83 -18.23
CA LEU A 71 5.85 -9.88 -17.26
C LEU A 71 5.54 -9.41 -15.84
N LEU A 72 5.92 -8.18 -15.50
CA LEU A 72 5.65 -7.58 -14.20
C LEU A 72 4.13 -7.48 -13.95
N ASP A 73 3.38 -6.94 -14.90
CA ASP A 73 1.92 -6.83 -14.82
C ASP A 73 1.23 -8.18 -14.63
N LYS A 74 1.70 -9.20 -15.37
CA LYS A 74 1.19 -10.57 -15.24
C LYS A 74 1.47 -11.14 -13.85
N ASN A 75 2.67 -10.91 -13.31
CA ASN A 75 3.07 -11.41 -12.00
C ASN A 75 2.33 -10.71 -10.87
N LEU A 76 2.11 -9.39 -10.96
CA LEU A 76 1.29 -8.65 -10.00
C LEU A 76 -0.13 -9.20 -9.94
N LYS A 77 -0.78 -9.37 -11.11
CA LYS A 77 -2.13 -9.97 -11.20
C LYS A 77 -2.17 -11.40 -10.65
N ARG A 78 -1.11 -12.20 -10.86
CA ARG A 78 -1.01 -13.56 -10.28
C ARG A 78 -0.88 -13.51 -8.76
N ALA A 79 -0.06 -12.61 -8.22
CA ALA A 79 0.13 -12.45 -6.79
C ALA A 79 -1.17 -12.01 -6.10
N GLU A 80 -1.92 -11.08 -6.69
CA GLU A 80 -3.24 -10.66 -6.20
C GLU A 80 -4.23 -11.83 -6.17
N LYS A 81 -4.33 -12.59 -7.26
CA LYS A 81 -5.19 -13.78 -7.32
C LYS A 81 -4.79 -14.85 -6.32
N LEU A 82 -3.49 -15.08 -6.14
CA LEU A 82 -2.98 -16.03 -5.14
C LEU A 82 -3.36 -15.57 -3.73
N ARG A 83 -3.18 -14.29 -3.42
CA ARG A 83 -3.58 -13.71 -2.13
C ARG A 83 -5.07 -13.89 -1.87
N GLN A 84 -5.91 -13.59 -2.87
CA GLN A 84 -7.36 -13.81 -2.77
C GLN A 84 -7.70 -15.30 -2.58
N SER A 85 -7.03 -16.21 -3.29
CA SER A 85 -7.24 -17.64 -3.14
C SER A 85 -6.82 -18.15 -1.77
N ILE A 86 -5.72 -17.66 -1.21
CA ILE A 86 -5.25 -18.03 0.14
C ILE A 86 -6.26 -17.54 1.17
N LEU A 87 -6.68 -16.27 1.08
CA LEU A 87 -7.69 -15.71 1.99
C LEU A 87 -9.00 -16.49 1.92
N LYS A 88 -9.48 -16.80 0.70
CA LYS A 88 -10.68 -17.63 0.52
C LYS A 88 -10.54 -18.99 1.19
N LYS A 89 -9.42 -19.69 0.97
CA LYS A 89 -9.14 -20.98 1.63
C LYS A 89 -9.03 -20.85 3.15
N ALA A 90 -8.53 -19.70 3.65
CA ALA A 90 -8.47 -19.42 5.08
C ALA A 90 -9.85 -19.32 5.71
N PHE A 91 -10.73 -18.52 5.11
CA PHE A 91 -12.10 -18.35 5.59
C PHE A 91 -12.94 -19.63 5.45
N GLU A 92 -12.68 -20.45 4.44
CA GLU A 92 -13.31 -21.78 4.30
C GLU A 92 -12.74 -22.84 5.28
N GLY A 93 -11.71 -22.51 6.06
CA GLY A 93 -11.07 -23.46 6.98
C GLY A 93 -10.26 -24.57 6.31
N LYS A 94 -9.94 -24.42 5.01
CA LYS A 94 -9.27 -25.45 4.18
C LYS A 94 -7.76 -25.26 4.05
N LEU A 95 -7.17 -24.36 4.84
CA LEU A 95 -5.71 -24.12 4.83
C LEU A 95 -4.92 -25.24 5.51
N VAL A 96 -5.56 -25.98 6.42
CA VAL A 96 -4.95 -27.06 7.21
C VAL A 96 -5.83 -28.31 7.06
N THR A 97 -5.21 -29.49 7.13
CA THR A 97 -5.94 -30.76 7.19
C THR A 97 -6.79 -30.80 8.45
N GLN A 98 -8.11 -30.84 8.28
CA GLN A 98 -9.05 -30.97 9.40
C GLN A 98 -9.03 -32.41 9.92
N ASP A 99 -9.05 -32.60 11.24
CA ASP A 99 -9.18 -33.94 11.83
C ASP A 99 -10.65 -34.38 11.73
N PRO A 100 -10.97 -35.54 11.14
CA PRO A 100 -12.35 -36.03 11.09
C PRO A 100 -12.97 -36.30 12.48
N ASN A 101 -12.18 -36.32 13.55
CA ASN A 101 -12.66 -36.42 14.93
C ASN A 101 -12.90 -35.06 15.60
N ASP A 102 -12.69 -33.93 14.90
CA ASP A 102 -12.94 -32.61 15.48
C ASP A 102 -14.40 -32.46 15.89
N GLU A 103 -14.60 -31.99 17.12
CA GLU A 103 -15.95 -31.73 17.62
C GLU A 103 -16.60 -30.58 16.81
N PRO A 104 -17.87 -30.71 16.40
CA PRO A 104 -18.53 -29.64 15.66
C PRO A 104 -18.62 -28.38 16.52
N ALA A 105 -18.30 -27.23 15.92
CA ALA A 105 -18.25 -25.93 16.61
C ALA A 105 -19.54 -25.60 17.39
N SER A 106 -20.69 -26.12 16.95
CA SER A 106 -21.97 -25.98 17.66
C SER A 106 -21.94 -26.52 19.09
N LEU A 107 -21.31 -27.68 19.33
CA LEU A 107 -21.23 -28.28 20.66
C LEU A 107 -20.32 -27.47 21.59
N LEU A 108 -19.23 -26.90 21.04
CA LEU A 108 -18.34 -26.01 21.79
C LEU A 108 -19.08 -24.71 22.18
N LEU A 109 -19.87 -24.13 21.27
CA LEU A 109 -20.67 -22.94 21.53
C LEU A 109 -21.74 -23.18 22.60
N GLU A 110 -22.43 -24.33 22.57
CA GLU A 110 -23.38 -24.71 23.61
C GLU A 110 -22.71 -24.85 24.99
N ARG A 111 -21.52 -25.48 25.07
CA ARG A 111 -20.74 -25.54 26.32
C ARG A 111 -20.38 -24.14 26.83
N ILE A 112 -19.88 -23.27 25.95
CA ILE A 112 -19.49 -21.89 26.32
C ILE A 112 -20.72 -21.11 26.82
N GLN A 113 -21.88 -21.24 26.18
CA GLN A 113 -23.12 -20.59 26.64
C GLN A 113 -23.58 -21.13 28.00
N ALA A 114 -23.59 -22.46 28.18
CA ALA A 114 -23.94 -23.08 29.45
C ALA A 114 -22.99 -22.67 30.57
N GLU A 115 -21.69 -22.59 30.29
CA GLU A 115 -20.68 -22.18 31.26
C GLU A 115 -20.81 -20.70 31.63
N LYS A 116 -21.10 -19.80 30.67
CA LYS A 116 -21.40 -18.39 30.93
C LYS A 116 -22.63 -18.22 31.83
N VAL A 117 -23.73 -18.92 31.54
CA VAL A 117 -24.95 -18.86 32.36
C VAL A 117 -24.69 -19.36 33.78
N GLN A 118 -23.91 -20.43 33.93
CA GLN A 118 -23.52 -20.93 35.24
C GLN A 118 -22.59 -19.96 36.00
N GLN A 119 -21.67 -19.29 35.32
CA GLN A 119 -20.81 -18.27 35.93
C GLN A 119 -21.61 -17.04 36.36
N GLU A 120 -22.59 -16.60 35.57
CA GLU A 120 -23.51 -15.52 35.95
C GLU A 120 -24.41 -15.90 37.13
N ALA A 121 -24.87 -17.14 37.21
CA ALA A 121 -25.63 -17.63 38.36
C ALA A 121 -24.76 -17.71 39.63
N LYS A 122 -23.48 -18.11 39.50
CA LYS A 122 -22.52 -18.14 40.61
C LYS A 122 -22.12 -16.73 41.07
N SER A 123 -21.99 -15.77 40.16
CA SER A 123 -21.67 -14.37 40.51
C SER A 123 -22.85 -13.64 41.16
N LYS A 124 -24.10 -13.94 40.77
CA LYS A 124 -25.32 -13.46 41.46
C LYS A 124 -25.49 -14.06 42.86
N LYS A 125 -25.14 -15.33 43.07
CA LYS A 125 -25.15 -15.99 44.40
C LYS A 125 -24.13 -15.40 45.39
N ARG A 126 -22.99 -14.87 44.91
CA ARG A 126 -21.98 -14.22 45.76
C ARG A 126 -22.40 -12.86 46.33
N LYS A 127 -23.46 -12.22 45.81
CA LYS A 127 -23.99 -10.93 46.32
C LYS A 127 -25.13 -11.06 47.34
N ALA A 128 -25.56 -12.28 47.70
CA ALA A 128 -26.68 -12.51 48.61
C ALA A 128 -26.21 -13.05 49.97
N THR A 129 -25.72 -12.18 50.85
CA THR A 129 -25.66 -12.45 52.30
C THR A 129 -26.75 -11.64 53.02
N PRO A 130 -27.43 -12.20 54.05
CA PRO A 130 -28.58 -11.56 54.67
C PRO A 130 -28.13 -10.54 55.73
N LYS A 131 -28.43 -9.24 55.51
CA LYS A 131 -28.27 -8.20 56.54
C LYS A 131 -29.44 -8.27 57.55
N LYS A 132 -29.14 -8.65 58.80
CA LYS A 132 -30.06 -8.54 59.95
C LYS A 132 -30.46 -7.08 60.19
N LYS A 133 -31.78 -6.81 60.28
CA LYS A 133 -32.38 -5.51 60.65
C LYS A 133 -32.15 -5.21 62.15
N LYS A 134 -31.70 -3.99 62.47
CA LYS A 134 -32.02 -3.29 63.74
C LYS A 134 -32.45 -1.84 63.49
N SER A 135 -33.74 -1.62 63.79
CA SER A 135 -34.42 -0.43 64.33
C SER A 135 -33.90 1.00 64.05
N ARG A 136 -34.76 1.76 63.35
CA ARG A 136 -35.26 3.13 63.61
C ARG A 136 -34.37 4.10 64.41
N LYS A 137 -34.07 5.27 63.84
CA LYS A 137 -34.79 6.54 64.09
C LYS A 137 -34.34 7.65 63.12
N THR A 138 -35.31 8.50 62.82
CA THR A 138 -35.38 9.72 61.99
C THR A 138 -34.23 10.73 62.12
N ALA A 139 -33.82 11.37 61.01
CA ALA A 139 -34.16 12.78 60.71
C ALA A 139 -33.36 13.38 59.53
N LYS A 140 -34.10 14.14 58.70
CA LYS A 140 -33.73 15.35 57.95
C LYS A 140 -32.87 15.28 56.69
N THR A 141 -33.58 15.53 55.59
CA THR A 141 -33.20 16.13 54.30
C THR A 141 -32.15 17.23 54.38
N LYS A 142 -31.13 17.14 53.50
CA LYS A 142 -30.61 18.30 52.77
C LYS A 142 -30.14 17.85 51.38
N GLN A 143 -30.72 18.47 50.37
CA GLN A 143 -30.33 18.37 48.96
C GLN A 143 -28.95 19.03 48.80
N LEU A 144 -28.10 18.45 47.95
CA LEU A 144 -26.99 19.16 47.32
C LEU A 144 -26.76 18.52 45.95
N GLU A 145 -27.08 19.33 44.95
CA GLU A 145 -26.79 19.17 43.53
C GLU A 145 -25.31 18.87 43.30
N ILE A 146 -25.00 17.98 42.36
CA ILE A 146 -23.79 18.09 41.54
C ILE A 146 -24.20 17.80 40.10
N THR A 147 -24.08 18.86 39.31
CA THR A 147 -24.14 18.93 37.86
C THR A 147 -22.85 18.42 37.22
N ASP A 148 -22.92 18.21 35.91
CA ASP A 148 -21.82 18.21 34.93
C ASP A 148 -20.82 17.01 34.98
N ALA A 149 -20.33 16.47 33.87
CA ALA A 149 -20.24 16.99 32.51
C ALA A 149 -20.29 15.83 31.51
N SER A 150 -21.15 15.97 30.50
CA SER A 150 -20.85 15.51 29.14
C SER A 150 -19.60 16.26 28.67
N ASN A 151 -18.58 15.57 28.14
CA ASN A 151 -18.02 15.96 26.85
C ASN A 151 -17.07 14.93 26.23
N GLU A 152 -17.22 14.79 24.90
CA GLU A 152 -16.21 14.61 23.83
C GLU A 152 -15.12 13.52 24.03
N GLU A 153 -14.88 12.60 23.10
CA GLU A 153 -14.57 12.82 21.68
C GLU A 153 -15.08 11.67 20.80
N GLN A 154 -15.86 12.00 19.77
CA GLN A 154 -15.97 11.20 18.55
C GLN A 154 -15.25 11.95 17.44
N ALA A 155 -14.31 11.23 16.85
CA ALA A 155 -13.49 11.48 15.68
C ALA A 155 -14.06 12.44 14.61
N SER A 156 -13.21 13.37 14.18
CA SER A 156 -13.11 13.76 12.76
C SER A 156 -12.06 12.90 12.07
#